data_AF-A0A9D5V231-F1
#
_entry.id   AF-A0A9D5V231-F1
#
_cell.length_a   1.000
_cell.length_b   1.000
_cell.length_c   1.000
_cell.angle_alpha   90.00
_cell.angle_beta   90.00
_cell.angle_gamma   90.00
#
_symmetry.space_group_name_H-M   'P 1'
#
loop_
_entity.id
_entity.type
_entity.pdbx_description
1 polymer ?
#
loop_
_entity_poly.entity_id
_entity_poly.type
_entity_poly.pdbx_seq_one_letter_code
_entity_poly.pdbx_strand_id
1 'polypeptide(L)'
;MLNMNIFFNTANNRSFMFEFRIHFTLLIMFLSGWPLNGGAEDLYHPTVVFAYACDLEKQGDHVRAATEFGRYVAFVRNTPDQESFGNRLEEAMFRLAVNLSQAKEFNAALLAFSDLGATFPKTRYLSQALLRMGYIYEMNGSLEEAQSRYQQLIDLGLDAELSSLASLRLAWLALDQPDMEQRARQHLRTASHARHQEHAHVMSQTIESLSRLPYKDPWLAGVSSAIIPGAGHWYLERPRDAAFALLSNGLLLLGTQQAFEQRISGLGVALAIIELGWYSGTVFSAVSLTHKYNRQLRHDHLNKIGMFLNPDSQAIGLTMAWQY
;
A
#
# COMPACT_ATOMS: atom_id res chain seq x y z
N MET A 1 95.96 -12.17 -38.22
CA MET A 1 94.80 -11.90 -39.10
C MET A 1 93.60 -12.66 -38.54
N LEU A 2 92.54 -11.90 -38.23
CA LEU A 2 91.16 -12.17 -37.76
C LEU A 2 90.71 -13.46 -37.03
N ASN A 3 90.07 -13.20 -35.88
CA ASN A 3 89.17 -13.99 -35.03
C ASN A 3 88.03 -14.73 -35.75
N MET A 4 87.60 -15.89 -35.20
CA MET A 4 86.18 -16.08 -34.82
C MET A 4 85.97 -17.26 -33.85
N ASN A 5 85.51 -16.94 -32.63
CA ASN A 5 84.97 -17.89 -31.65
C ASN A 5 83.57 -18.34 -32.07
N ILE A 6 83.26 -19.64 -31.97
CA ILE A 6 81.87 -20.12 -31.97
C ILE A 6 81.67 -20.97 -30.71
N PHE A 7 81.17 -20.33 -29.66
CA PHE A 7 80.61 -20.99 -28.48
C PHE A 7 79.21 -21.50 -28.82
N PHE A 8 78.98 -22.81 -28.66
CA PHE A 8 77.64 -23.41 -28.76
C PHE A 8 76.77 -22.94 -27.58
N ASN A 9 75.72 -22.20 -27.88
CA ASN A 9 74.76 -21.63 -26.94
C ASN A 9 73.68 -22.66 -26.58
N THR A 10 73.85 -23.38 -25.47
CA THR A 10 72.91 -24.41 -24.96
C THR A 10 71.64 -23.82 -24.31
N ALA A 11 71.56 -22.51 -24.09
CA ALA A 11 70.39 -21.86 -23.49
C ALA A 11 69.24 -21.65 -24.50
N ASN A 12 69.55 -21.51 -25.79
CA ASN A 12 68.54 -21.15 -26.81
C ASN A 12 67.60 -22.32 -27.16
N ASN A 13 68.07 -23.57 -27.01
CA ASN A 13 67.27 -24.76 -27.34
C ASN A 13 66.17 -25.06 -26.32
N ARG A 14 66.33 -24.68 -25.05
CA ARG A 14 65.29 -24.90 -24.02
C ARG A 14 64.13 -23.93 -24.16
N SER A 15 64.41 -22.66 -24.50
CA SER A 15 63.37 -21.66 -24.77
C SER A 15 62.61 -22.01 -26.05
N PHE A 16 63.31 -22.43 -27.10
CA PHE A 16 62.70 -22.88 -28.36
C PHE A 16 61.81 -24.12 -28.17
N MET A 17 62.26 -25.13 -27.41
CA MET A 17 61.42 -26.30 -27.11
C MET A 17 60.21 -25.97 -26.21
N PHE A 18 60.32 -24.96 -25.34
CA PHE A 18 59.21 -24.53 -24.48
C PHE A 18 58.14 -23.78 -25.29
N GLU A 19 58.56 -22.82 -26.12
CA GLU A 19 57.69 -22.12 -27.08
C GLU A 19 57.02 -23.11 -28.04
N PHE A 20 57.79 -24.04 -28.62
CA PHE A 20 57.24 -25.07 -29.51
C PHE A 20 56.20 -25.96 -28.82
N ARG A 21 56.42 -26.34 -27.55
CA ARG A 21 55.44 -27.11 -26.77
C ARG A 21 54.17 -26.31 -26.49
N ILE A 22 54.27 -25.02 -26.20
CA ILE A 22 53.09 -24.17 -25.99
C ILE A 22 52.29 -24.07 -27.30
N HIS A 23 52.94 -23.73 -28.40
CA HIS A 23 52.25 -23.58 -29.69
C HIS A 23 51.67 -24.92 -30.19
N PHE A 24 52.36 -26.05 -29.96
CA PHE A 24 51.86 -27.38 -30.30
C PHE A 24 50.68 -27.82 -29.41
N THR A 25 50.68 -27.45 -28.12
CA THR A 25 49.55 -27.74 -27.22
C THR A 25 48.34 -26.88 -27.56
N LEU A 26 48.55 -25.60 -27.90
CA LEU A 26 47.50 -24.70 -28.38
C LEU A 26 46.92 -25.17 -29.73
N LEU A 27 47.77 -25.67 -30.63
CA LEU A 27 47.33 -26.25 -31.90
C LEU A 27 46.54 -27.54 -31.70
N ILE A 28 46.93 -28.39 -30.75
CA ILE A 28 46.16 -29.59 -30.38
C ILE A 28 44.81 -29.20 -29.77
N MET A 29 44.75 -28.20 -28.89
CA MET A 29 43.49 -27.70 -28.33
C MET A 29 42.56 -27.12 -29.42
N PHE A 30 43.13 -26.47 -30.44
CA PHE A 30 42.39 -25.91 -31.56
C PHE A 30 41.90 -27.00 -32.55
N LEU A 31 42.70 -28.04 -32.77
CA LEU A 31 42.38 -29.17 -33.67
C LEU A 31 41.52 -30.25 -33.01
N SER A 32 41.53 -30.37 -31.67
CA SER A 32 40.76 -31.37 -30.94
C SER A 32 39.28 -31.00 -30.76
N GLY A 33 38.84 -29.83 -31.27
CA GLY A 33 37.44 -29.42 -31.21
C GLY A 33 36.87 -29.46 -29.80
N TRP A 34 37.62 -28.96 -28.81
CA TRP A 34 37.09 -28.86 -27.45
C TRP A 34 35.82 -28.01 -27.50
N PRO A 35 34.65 -28.52 -27.10
CA PRO A 35 33.42 -27.75 -27.20
C PRO A 35 33.50 -26.59 -26.21
N LEU A 36 33.88 -25.40 -26.70
CA LEU A 36 33.69 -24.14 -25.99
C LEU A 36 32.21 -23.73 -25.91
N ASN A 37 31.30 -24.52 -26.49
CA ASN A 37 29.88 -24.21 -26.61
C ASN A 37 28.95 -24.98 -25.65
N GLY A 38 29.45 -25.73 -24.66
CA GLY A 38 28.57 -26.56 -23.82
C GLY A 38 28.06 -25.93 -22.52
N GLY A 39 28.75 -24.94 -21.95
CA GLY A 39 28.51 -24.51 -20.56
C GLY A 39 27.75 -23.20 -20.38
N ALA A 40 27.92 -22.25 -21.30
CA ALA A 40 27.33 -20.93 -21.19
C ALA A 40 25.90 -20.87 -21.80
N GLU A 41 25.62 -21.64 -22.84
CA GLU A 41 24.29 -21.70 -23.48
C GLU A 41 23.21 -22.25 -22.53
N ASP A 42 23.55 -23.22 -21.67
CA ASP A 42 22.62 -23.81 -20.70
C ASP A 42 22.22 -22.85 -19.56
N LEU A 43 23.10 -21.94 -19.14
CA LEU A 43 22.85 -20.98 -18.04
C LEU A 43 21.79 -19.93 -18.39
N TYR A 44 21.57 -19.68 -19.68
CA TYR A 44 20.54 -18.74 -20.17
C TYR A 44 19.27 -19.45 -20.64
N HIS A 45 19.21 -20.78 -20.55
CA HIS A 45 18.04 -21.54 -20.94
C HIS A 45 16.84 -21.17 -20.05
N PRO A 46 15.63 -20.90 -20.60
CA PRO A 46 14.49 -20.37 -19.84
C PRO A 46 14.13 -21.21 -18.62
N THR A 47 14.20 -22.53 -18.73
CA THR A 47 13.93 -23.45 -17.61
C THR A 47 14.91 -23.26 -16.46
N VAL A 48 16.19 -23.01 -16.76
CA VAL A 48 17.23 -22.75 -15.75
C VAL A 48 17.02 -21.38 -15.11
N VAL A 49 16.72 -20.35 -15.92
CA VAL A 49 16.39 -19.00 -15.44
C VAL A 49 15.19 -19.04 -14.49
N PHE A 50 14.12 -19.75 -14.85
CA PHE A 50 12.93 -19.89 -14.02
C PHE A 50 13.23 -20.61 -12.71
N ALA A 51 13.96 -21.74 -12.76
CA ALA A 51 14.33 -22.49 -11.57
C ALA A 51 15.19 -21.64 -10.60
N TYR A 52 16.15 -20.91 -11.14
CA TYR A 52 16.99 -20.00 -10.35
C TYR A 52 16.18 -18.86 -9.72
N ALA A 53 15.23 -18.28 -10.46
CA ALA A 53 14.31 -17.28 -9.91
C ALA A 53 13.50 -17.83 -8.72
N CYS A 54 13.01 -19.07 -8.82
CA CYS A 54 12.32 -19.74 -7.72
C CYS A 54 13.23 -19.97 -6.50
N ASP A 55 14.51 -20.28 -6.71
CA ASP A 55 15.45 -20.49 -5.60
C ASP A 55 15.80 -19.18 -4.89
N LEU A 56 15.95 -18.08 -5.64
CA LEU A 56 16.12 -16.74 -5.09
C LEU A 56 14.87 -16.30 -4.29
N GLU A 57 13.69 -16.57 -4.84
CA GLU A 57 12.41 -16.31 -4.18
C GLU A 57 12.31 -17.04 -2.83
N LYS A 58 12.67 -18.34 -2.78
CA LYS A 58 12.71 -19.12 -1.53
C LYS A 58 13.72 -18.57 -0.51
N GLN A 59 14.82 -17.98 -0.98
CA GLN A 59 15.83 -17.33 -0.13
C GLN A 59 15.36 -15.96 0.39
N GLY A 60 14.21 -15.45 -0.09
CA GLY A 60 13.72 -14.11 0.23
C GLY A 60 14.43 -12.99 -0.54
N ASP A 61 15.23 -13.31 -1.56
CA ASP A 61 15.91 -12.32 -2.38
C ASP A 61 14.98 -11.80 -3.49
N HIS A 62 13.98 -11.03 -3.06
CA HIS A 62 12.88 -10.60 -3.93
C HIS A 62 13.33 -9.70 -5.08
N VAL A 63 14.39 -8.90 -4.89
CA VAL A 63 14.92 -8.03 -5.95
C VAL A 63 15.55 -8.86 -7.07
N ARG A 64 16.40 -9.84 -6.73
CA ARG A 64 17.01 -10.72 -7.74
C ARG A 64 15.98 -11.67 -8.33
N ALA A 65 15.09 -12.23 -7.52
CA ALA A 65 14.01 -13.08 -8.02
C ALA A 65 13.13 -12.35 -9.05
N ALA A 66 12.71 -11.11 -8.77
CA ALA A 66 11.97 -10.29 -9.73
C ALA A 66 12.77 -10.04 -11.02
N THR A 67 14.06 -9.75 -10.91
CA THR A 67 14.94 -9.56 -12.08
C THR A 67 14.96 -10.81 -12.96
N GLU A 68 15.10 -11.99 -12.35
CA GLU A 68 15.21 -13.28 -13.04
C GLU A 68 13.87 -13.73 -13.64
N PHE A 69 12.75 -13.55 -12.93
CA PHE A 69 11.42 -13.76 -13.52
C PHE A 69 11.16 -12.80 -14.68
N GLY A 70 11.57 -11.53 -14.56
CA GLY A 70 11.48 -10.55 -15.65
C GLY A 70 12.26 -10.98 -16.89
N ARG A 71 13.47 -11.53 -16.69
CA ARG A 71 14.29 -12.12 -17.76
C ARG A 71 13.57 -13.29 -18.45
N TYR A 72 13.00 -14.21 -17.67
CA TYR A 72 12.21 -15.32 -18.21
C TYR A 72 11.01 -14.82 -19.04
N VAL A 73 10.23 -13.88 -18.50
CA VAL A 73 9.06 -13.29 -19.18
C VAL A 73 9.46 -12.64 -20.49
N ALA A 74 10.54 -11.85 -20.51
CA ALA A 74 11.04 -11.20 -21.72
C ALA A 74 11.50 -12.22 -22.77
N PHE A 75 12.21 -13.26 -22.35
CA PHE A 75 12.68 -14.31 -23.27
C PHE A 75 11.50 -15.04 -23.92
N VAL A 76 10.55 -15.54 -23.11
CA VAL A 76 9.41 -16.33 -23.59
C VAL A 76 8.50 -15.52 -24.50
N ARG A 77 8.29 -14.22 -24.21
CA ARG A 77 7.51 -13.34 -25.09
C ARG A 77 8.16 -13.13 -26.46
N ASN A 78 9.49 -13.16 -26.53
CA ASN A 78 10.26 -12.92 -27.76
C ASN A 78 10.56 -14.19 -28.56
N THR A 79 10.24 -15.39 -28.03
CA THR A 79 10.48 -16.68 -28.70
C THR A 79 9.16 -17.44 -28.83
N PRO A 80 8.41 -17.26 -29.93
CA PRO A 80 7.02 -17.73 -30.05
C PRO A 80 6.84 -19.25 -30.22
N ASP A 81 7.91 -20.03 -30.35
CA ASP A 81 7.81 -21.48 -30.56
C ASP A 81 7.49 -22.19 -29.22
N GLN A 82 6.20 -22.23 -28.90
CA GLN A 82 5.67 -22.44 -27.55
C GLN A 82 5.61 -23.91 -27.09
N GLU A 83 5.78 -24.89 -27.98
CA GLU A 83 5.55 -26.30 -27.63
C GLU A 83 6.69 -26.95 -26.84
N SER A 84 7.93 -26.45 -26.92
CA SER A 84 9.09 -27.18 -26.37
C SER A 84 9.37 -26.95 -24.88
N PHE A 85 8.80 -25.91 -24.24
CA PHE A 85 9.32 -25.43 -22.94
C PHE A 85 8.39 -25.56 -21.75
N GLY A 86 7.19 -26.13 -21.91
CA GLY A 86 6.21 -26.20 -20.82
C GLY A 86 5.88 -24.79 -20.29
N ASN A 87 5.40 -23.92 -21.19
CA ASN A 87 5.20 -22.49 -20.98
C ASN A 87 4.64 -22.14 -19.59
N ARG A 88 5.47 -21.52 -18.74
CA ARG A 88 5.10 -21.02 -17.40
C ARG A 88 4.92 -19.52 -17.35
N LEU A 89 4.61 -18.88 -18.49
CA LEU A 89 4.56 -17.43 -18.60
C LEU A 89 3.55 -16.80 -17.61
N GLU A 90 2.35 -17.37 -17.47
CA GLU A 90 1.35 -16.93 -16.47
C GLU A 90 1.92 -16.95 -15.04
N GLU A 91 2.58 -18.06 -14.68
CA GLU A 91 3.18 -18.25 -13.36
C GLU A 91 4.35 -17.27 -13.14
N ALA A 92 5.24 -17.11 -14.12
CA ALA A 92 6.38 -16.22 -14.05
C ALA A 92 5.95 -14.75 -13.93
N MET A 93 4.94 -14.33 -14.69
CA MET A 93 4.38 -12.97 -14.60
C MET A 93 3.76 -12.70 -13.23
N PHE A 94 3.02 -13.67 -12.67
CA PHE A 94 2.49 -13.55 -11.32
C PHE A 94 3.59 -13.47 -10.26
N ARG A 95 4.58 -14.37 -10.31
CA ARG A 95 5.71 -14.39 -9.36
C ARG A 95 6.59 -13.14 -9.48
N LEU A 96 6.78 -12.61 -10.70
CA LEU A 96 7.43 -11.32 -10.93
C LEU A 96 6.73 -10.21 -10.16
N ALA A 97 5.42 -10.04 -10.36
CA ALA A 97 4.63 -8.99 -9.71
C ALA A 97 4.63 -9.13 -8.18
N VAL A 98 4.57 -10.36 -7.67
CA VAL A 98 4.69 -10.69 -6.24
C VAL A 98 6.05 -10.26 -5.69
N ASN A 99 7.15 -10.65 -6.34
CA ASN A 99 8.49 -10.32 -5.84
C ASN A 99 8.78 -8.82 -5.95
N LEU A 100 8.28 -8.12 -6.98
CA LEU A 100 8.31 -6.66 -7.04
C LEU A 100 7.58 -6.02 -5.86
N SER A 101 6.40 -6.54 -5.49
CA SER A 101 5.65 -6.07 -4.33
C SER A 101 6.40 -6.29 -3.02
N GLN A 102 7.02 -7.45 -2.83
CA GLN A 102 7.84 -7.77 -1.65
C GLN A 102 9.13 -6.94 -1.58
N ALA A 103 9.69 -6.59 -2.73
CA ALA A 103 10.80 -5.63 -2.85
C ALA A 103 10.39 -4.16 -2.62
N LYS A 104 9.10 -3.90 -2.35
CA LYS A 104 8.50 -2.55 -2.19
C LYS A 104 8.51 -1.69 -3.46
N GLU A 105 8.75 -2.30 -4.61
CA GLU A 105 8.64 -1.67 -5.93
C GLU A 105 7.17 -1.62 -6.38
N PHE A 106 6.33 -0.91 -5.61
CA PHE A 106 4.87 -0.98 -5.73
C PHE A 106 4.34 -0.58 -7.11
N ASN A 107 4.91 0.46 -7.73
CA ASN A 107 4.49 0.88 -9.07
C ASN A 107 4.78 -0.19 -10.12
N ALA A 108 5.97 -0.81 -10.07
CA ALA A 108 6.33 -1.89 -10.97
C ALA A 108 5.47 -3.14 -10.74
N ALA A 109 5.17 -3.46 -9.47
CA ALA A 109 4.28 -4.57 -9.12
C ALA A 109 2.86 -4.38 -9.68
N LEU A 110 2.28 -3.17 -9.53
CA LEU A 110 0.96 -2.84 -10.08
C LEU A 110 0.92 -2.98 -11.60
N LEU A 111 1.96 -2.50 -12.29
CA LEU A 111 2.09 -2.66 -13.75
C LEU A 111 2.18 -4.14 -14.15
N ALA A 112 2.99 -4.93 -13.44
CA ALA A 112 3.15 -6.35 -13.72
C ALA A 112 1.87 -7.17 -13.45
N PHE A 113 1.13 -6.88 -12.37
CA PHE A 113 -0.18 -7.48 -12.12
C PHE A 113 -1.22 -7.10 -13.18
N SER A 114 -1.24 -5.83 -13.60
CA SER A 114 -2.12 -5.38 -14.66
C SER A 114 -1.81 -6.05 -16.00
N ASP A 115 -0.52 -6.20 -16.33
CA ASP A 115 -0.05 -6.88 -17.53
C ASP A 115 -0.44 -8.37 -17.53
N LEU A 116 -0.34 -9.05 -16.37
CA LEU A 116 -0.81 -10.43 -16.20
C LEU A 116 -2.31 -10.56 -16.51
N GLY A 117 -3.15 -9.70 -15.94
CA GLY A 117 -4.60 -9.74 -16.15
C GLY A 117 -5.01 -9.38 -17.59
N ALA A 118 -4.28 -8.47 -18.24
CA ALA A 118 -4.50 -8.12 -19.64
C ALA A 118 -4.07 -9.23 -20.61
N THR A 119 -2.92 -9.86 -20.34
CA THR A 119 -2.38 -10.95 -21.17
C THR A 119 -3.20 -12.24 -20.98
N PHE A 120 -3.61 -12.54 -19.74
CA PHE A 120 -4.30 -13.77 -19.39
C PHE A 120 -5.58 -13.50 -18.56
N PRO A 121 -6.68 -13.06 -19.18
CA PRO A 121 -7.92 -12.69 -18.47
C PRO A 121 -8.60 -13.84 -17.70
N LYS A 122 -8.20 -15.09 -17.95
CA LYS A 122 -8.75 -16.29 -17.30
C LYS A 122 -7.73 -17.03 -16.42
N THR A 123 -6.58 -16.40 -16.13
CA THR A 123 -5.54 -17.04 -15.33
C THR A 123 -6.03 -17.34 -13.91
N ARG A 124 -5.61 -18.48 -13.36
CA ARG A 124 -5.88 -18.86 -11.96
C ARG A 124 -5.31 -17.88 -10.94
N TYR A 125 -4.36 -17.04 -11.35
CA TYR A 125 -3.71 -16.04 -10.51
C TYR A 125 -4.47 -14.71 -10.43
N LEU A 126 -5.53 -14.51 -11.23
CA LEU A 126 -6.20 -13.23 -11.36
C LEU A 126 -6.78 -12.75 -10.03
N SER A 127 -7.42 -13.64 -9.29
CA SER A 127 -8.02 -13.31 -7.99
C SER A 127 -6.97 -12.78 -7.00
N GLN A 128 -5.82 -13.44 -6.93
CA GLN A 128 -4.72 -13.03 -6.07
C GLN A 128 -4.08 -11.72 -6.56
N ALA A 129 -3.92 -11.54 -7.88
CA ALA A 129 -3.40 -10.31 -8.45
C ALA A 129 -4.28 -9.11 -8.09
N LEU A 130 -5.60 -9.22 -8.26
CA LEU A 130 -6.54 -8.14 -7.93
C LEU A 130 -6.54 -7.79 -6.45
N LEU A 131 -6.54 -8.80 -5.57
CA LEU A 131 -6.45 -8.57 -4.13
C LEU A 131 -5.17 -7.81 -3.76
N ARG A 132 -4.04 -8.21 -4.36
CA ARG A 132 -2.73 -7.58 -4.11
C ARG A 132 -2.67 -6.15 -4.63
N MET A 133 -3.21 -5.90 -5.82
CA MET A 133 -3.32 -4.54 -6.35
C MET A 133 -4.16 -3.67 -5.41
N GLY A 134 -5.32 -4.16 -4.95
CA GLY A 134 -6.16 -3.45 -3.99
C GLY A 134 -5.40 -3.08 -2.72
N TYR A 135 -4.63 -4.02 -2.17
CA TYR A 135 -3.83 -3.80 -0.96
C TYR A 135 -2.70 -2.79 -1.18
N ILE A 136 -2.00 -2.85 -2.32
CA ILE A 136 -0.95 -1.88 -2.66
C ILE A 136 -1.54 -0.47 -2.77
N TYR A 137 -2.70 -0.32 -3.41
CA TYR A 137 -3.39 0.97 -3.50
C TYR A 137 -3.85 1.48 -2.13
N GLU A 138 -4.40 0.59 -1.28
CA GLU A 138 -4.81 0.92 0.09
C GLU A 138 -3.63 1.46 0.91
N MET A 139 -2.49 0.75 0.90
CA MET A 139 -1.27 1.18 1.61
C MET A 139 -0.72 2.53 1.14
N ASN A 140 -0.91 2.85 -0.16
CA ASN A 140 -0.46 4.11 -0.74
C ASN A 140 -1.47 5.26 -0.58
N GLY A 141 -2.63 5.02 0.05
CA GLY A 141 -3.69 6.01 0.25
C GLY A 141 -4.59 6.23 -0.98
N SER A 142 -4.39 5.47 -2.05
CA SER A 142 -5.22 5.45 -3.27
C SER A 142 -6.51 4.65 -3.03
N LEU A 143 -7.39 5.17 -2.18
CA LEU A 143 -8.56 4.43 -1.68
C LEU A 143 -9.58 4.10 -2.78
N GLU A 144 -9.74 4.96 -3.78
CA GLU A 144 -10.68 4.73 -4.88
C GLU A 144 -10.21 3.56 -5.77
N GLU A 145 -8.92 3.53 -6.09
CA GLU A 145 -8.31 2.44 -6.84
C GLU A 145 -8.33 1.14 -6.05
N ALA A 146 -8.08 1.19 -4.74
CA ALA A 146 -8.19 0.04 -3.86
C ALA A 146 -9.59 -0.56 -3.90
N GLN A 147 -10.62 0.28 -3.70
CA GLN A 147 -12.02 -0.13 -3.75
C GLN A 147 -12.39 -0.75 -5.10
N SER A 148 -11.94 -0.12 -6.20
CA SER A 148 -12.17 -0.62 -7.56
C SER A 148 -11.61 -2.03 -7.75
N ARG A 149 -10.38 -2.32 -7.31
CA ARG A 149 -9.76 -3.65 -7.44
C ARG A 149 -10.44 -4.70 -6.57
N TYR A 150 -10.83 -4.36 -5.35
CA TYR A 150 -11.57 -5.26 -4.49
C TYR A 150 -12.97 -5.56 -5.04
N GLN A 151 -13.68 -4.56 -5.56
CA GLN A 151 -14.98 -4.76 -6.18
C GLN A 151 -14.86 -5.63 -7.43
N GLN A 152 -13.86 -5.39 -8.27
CA GLN A 152 -13.57 -6.23 -9.44
C GLN A 152 -13.36 -7.69 -9.05
N LEU A 153 -12.65 -7.97 -7.95
CA LEU A 153 -12.45 -9.33 -7.44
C LEU A 153 -13.76 -9.99 -7.00
N ILE A 154 -14.65 -9.22 -6.35
CA ILE A 154 -15.96 -9.72 -5.91
C ILE A 154 -16.84 -10.03 -7.13
N ASP A 155 -16.89 -9.12 -8.10
CA ASP A 155 -17.75 -9.23 -9.28
C ASP A 155 -17.35 -10.40 -10.18
N LEU A 156 -16.05 -10.70 -10.28
CA LEU A 156 -15.54 -11.84 -11.04
C LEU A 156 -15.91 -13.19 -10.40
N GLY A 157 -16.05 -13.24 -9.08
CA GLY A 157 -16.51 -14.44 -8.36
C GLY A 157 -15.65 -15.70 -8.56
N LEU A 158 -14.38 -15.56 -8.97
CA LEU A 158 -13.50 -16.68 -9.33
C LEU A 158 -12.97 -17.45 -8.11
N ASP A 159 -12.88 -16.79 -6.95
CA ASP A 159 -12.39 -17.38 -5.70
C ASP A 159 -13.22 -16.87 -4.53
N ALA A 160 -14.09 -17.73 -3.98
CA ALA A 160 -15.02 -17.36 -2.93
C ALA A 160 -14.34 -16.90 -1.63
N GLU A 161 -13.16 -17.46 -1.32
CA GLU A 161 -12.40 -17.05 -0.13
C GLU A 161 -11.81 -15.66 -0.32
N LEU A 162 -11.14 -15.42 -1.45
CA LEU A 162 -10.53 -14.12 -1.74
C LEU A 162 -11.58 -13.02 -1.98
N SER A 163 -12.71 -13.33 -2.63
CA SER A 163 -13.82 -12.38 -2.77
C SER A 163 -14.46 -12.04 -1.41
N SER A 164 -14.56 -13.01 -0.50
CA SER A 164 -15.02 -12.76 0.87
C SER A 164 -14.04 -11.88 1.64
N LEU A 165 -12.73 -12.07 1.43
CA LEU A 165 -11.70 -11.21 2.00
C LEU A 165 -11.75 -9.78 1.44
N ALA A 166 -11.88 -9.62 0.12
CA ALA A 166 -12.07 -8.31 -0.50
C ALA A 166 -13.33 -7.61 0.03
N SER A 167 -14.41 -8.36 0.28
CA SER A 167 -15.61 -7.83 0.92
C SER A 167 -15.33 -7.30 2.33
N LEU A 168 -14.57 -8.04 3.15
CA LEU A 168 -14.15 -7.55 4.46
C LEU A 168 -13.30 -6.27 4.36
N ARG A 169 -12.37 -6.19 3.40
CA ARG A 169 -11.56 -4.98 3.15
C ARG A 169 -12.42 -3.78 2.76
N LEU A 170 -13.37 -3.95 1.83
CA LEU A 170 -14.32 -2.90 1.46
C LEU A 170 -15.19 -2.46 2.64
N ALA A 171 -15.63 -3.40 3.47
CA ALA A 171 -16.36 -3.09 4.68
C ALA A 171 -15.52 -2.23 5.64
N TRP A 172 -14.26 -2.60 5.87
CA TRP A 172 -13.34 -1.83 6.71
C TRP A 172 -13.12 -0.40 6.19
N LEU A 173 -12.84 -0.25 4.89
CA LEU A 173 -12.66 1.07 4.25
C LEU A 173 -13.92 1.94 4.36
N ALA A 174 -15.10 1.32 4.29
CA ALA A 174 -16.37 2.03 4.47
C ALA A 174 -16.63 2.46 5.92
N LEU A 175 -16.03 1.81 6.93
CA LEU A 175 -16.24 2.18 8.34
C LEU A 175 -15.52 3.47 8.74
N ASP A 176 -14.38 3.74 8.11
CA ASP A 176 -13.63 4.98 8.31
C ASP A 176 -14.45 6.21 7.86
N GLN A 177 -15.38 6.03 6.91
CA GLN A 177 -16.27 7.07 6.43
C GLN A 177 -17.61 7.04 7.20
N PRO A 178 -17.95 8.07 8.02
CA PRO A 178 -19.16 8.05 8.85
C PRO A 178 -20.46 7.81 8.06
N ASP A 179 -20.55 8.36 6.85
CA ASP A 179 -21.75 8.28 6.01
C ASP A 179 -21.89 6.94 5.27
N MET A 180 -20.89 6.05 5.37
CA MET A 180 -20.82 4.81 4.59
C MET A 180 -21.05 3.55 5.43
N GLU A 181 -21.57 3.68 6.65
CA GLU A 181 -21.86 2.54 7.54
C GLU A 181 -22.79 1.50 6.87
N GLN A 182 -23.78 1.96 6.09
CA GLN A 182 -24.67 1.05 5.36
C GLN A 182 -23.91 0.25 4.29
N ARG A 183 -22.94 0.87 3.60
CA ARG A 183 -22.09 0.16 2.63
C ARG A 183 -21.21 -0.87 3.33
N ALA A 184 -20.67 -0.53 4.50
CA ALA A 184 -19.93 -1.49 5.32
C ALA A 184 -20.78 -2.72 5.64
N ARG A 185 -22.02 -2.53 6.13
CA ARG A 185 -22.96 -3.64 6.40
C ARG A 185 -23.28 -4.46 5.15
N GLN A 186 -23.39 -3.84 3.99
CA GLN A 186 -23.63 -4.56 2.73
C GLN A 186 -22.45 -5.49 2.41
N HIS A 187 -21.22 -5.00 2.46
CA HIS A 187 -20.04 -5.81 2.20
C HIS A 187 -19.82 -6.91 3.26
N LEU A 188 -20.19 -6.67 4.52
CA LEU A 188 -20.17 -7.74 5.54
C LEU A 188 -21.14 -8.88 5.22
N ARG A 189 -22.29 -8.59 4.60
CA ARG A 189 -23.23 -9.62 4.16
C ARG A 189 -22.72 -10.41 2.96
N THR A 190 -21.89 -9.81 2.10
CA THR A 190 -21.28 -10.52 0.96
C THR A 190 -20.09 -11.38 1.36
N ALA A 191 -19.45 -11.09 2.50
CA ALA A 191 -18.40 -11.90 3.10
C ALA A 191 -18.95 -13.21 3.70
N SER A 192 -19.36 -14.16 2.85
CA SER A 192 -20.07 -15.38 3.26
C SER A 192 -19.17 -16.61 3.49
N HIS A 193 -17.88 -16.54 3.15
CA HIS A 193 -16.97 -17.67 3.25
C HIS A 193 -16.72 -18.07 4.72
N ALA A 194 -16.76 -19.37 5.03
CA ALA A 194 -16.71 -19.89 6.40
C ALA A 194 -15.52 -19.37 7.23
N ARG A 195 -14.34 -19.23 6.61
CA ARG A 195 -13.13 -18.69 7.26
C ARG A 195 -13.26 -17.24 7.75
N HIS A 196 -14.19 -16.47 7.18
CA HIS A 196 -14.36 -15.04 7.40
C HIS A 196 -15.65 -14.69 8.16
N GLN A 197 -16.49 -15.68 8.48
CA GLN A 197 -17.78 -15.45 9.13
C GLN A 197 -17.62 -14.82 10.52
N GLU A 198 -16.64 -15.28 11.29
CA GLU A 198 -16.35 -14.72 12.61
C GLU A 198 -15.93 -13.25 12.51
N HIS A 199 -15.04 -12.92 11.57
CA HIS A 199 -14.62 -11.53 11.35
C HIS A 199 -15.77 -10.65 10.88
N ALA A 200 -16.61 -11.16 9.98
CA ALA A 200 -17.81 -10.44 9.55
C ALA A 200 -18.76 -10.19 10.73
N HIS A 201 -18.89 -11.15 11.64
CA HIS A 201 -19.71 -11.03 12.85
C HIS A 201 -19.15 -9.99 13.82
N VAL A 202 -17.87 -10.06 14.17
CA VAL A 202 -17.23 -9.10 15.08
C VAL A 202 -17.26 -7.68 14.49
N MET A 203 -17.04 -7.53 13.18
CA MET A 203 -17.14 -6.23 12.51
C MET A 203 -18.59 -5.71 12.49
N SER A 204 -19.59 -6.59 12.37
CA SER A 204 -21.01 -6.21 12.50
C SER A 204 -21.37 -5.72 13.91
N GLN A 205 -20.89 -6.41 14.95
CA GLN A 205 -21.08 -5.96 16.34
C GLN A 205 -20.37 -4.61 16.60
N THR A 206 -19.21 -4.43 15.99
CA THR A 206 -18.46 -3.17 16.06
C THR A 206 -19.28 -2.02 15.49
N ILE A 207 -19.88 -2.21 14.32
CA ILE A 207 -20.79 -1.24 13.70
C ILE A 207 -21.92 -0.84 14.65
N GLU A 208 -22.57 -1.82 15.29
CA GLU A 208 -23.63 -1.54 16.26
C GLU A 208 -23.12 -0.71 17.44
N SER A 209 -21.90 -0.99 17.93
CA SER A 209 -21.27 -0.23 19.00
C SER A 209 -20.97 1.22 18.62
N LEU A 210 -20.65 1.52 17.35
CA LEU A 210 -20.36 2.87 16.88
C LEU A 210 -21.56 3.81 17.05
N SER A 211 -22.78 3.30 16.86
CA SER A 211 -24.01 4.08 17.03
C SER A 211 -24.30 4.43 18.50
N ARG A 212 -23.69 3.70 19.45
CA ARG A 212 -23.87 3.87 20.90
C ARG A 212 -22.80 4.73 21.54
N LEU A 213 -21.83 5.21 20.76
CA LEU A 213 -20.81 6.12 21.26
C LEU A 213 -21.46 7.40 21.78
N PRO A 214 -20.89 8.02 22.84
CA PRO A 214 -21.42 9.24 23.44
C PRO A 214 -21.13 10.47 22.55
N TYR A 215 -21.73 10.49 21.36
CA TYR A 215 -21.65 11.63 20.47
C TYR A 215 -22.31 12.86 21.10
N LYS A 216 -21.66 14.00 20.95
CA LYS A 216 -22.18 15.29 21.37
C LYS A 216 -22.97 15.92 20.22
N ASP A 217 -24.11 16.53 20.52
CA ASP A 217 -24.96 17.14 19.50
C ASP A 217 -24.41 18.53 19.11
N PRO A 218 -24.01 18.75 17.84
CA PRO A 218 -23.54 20.05 17.37
C PRO A 218 -24.59 21.16 17.53
N TRP A 219 -25.88 20.84 17.43
CA TRP A 219 -26.95 21.81 17.59
C TRP A 219 -27.04 22.32 19.02
N LEU A 220 -26.98 21.42 20.01
CA LEU A 220 -26.96 21.80 21.43
C LEU A 220 -25.74 22.67 21.76
N ALA A 221 -24.57 22.36 21.20
CA ALA A 221 -23.38 23.19 21.36
C ALA A 221 -23.56 24.60 20.75
N GLY A 222 -24.17 24.69 19.56
CA GLY A 222 -24.46 25.95 18.89
C GLY A 222 -25.48 26.80 19.64
N VAL A 223 -26.64 26.24 19.98
CA VAL A 223 -27.71 26.95 20.70
C VAL A 223 -27.25 27.38 22.08
N SER A 224 -26.56 26.53 22.83
CA SER A 224 -26.02 26.93 24.13
C SER A 224 -25.03 28.08 24.01
N SER A 225 -24.10 28.02 23.05
CA SER A 225 -23.17 29.12 22.79
C SER A 225 -23.85 30.40 22.29
N ALA A 226 -25.00 30.27 21.61
CA ALA A 226 -25.79 31.38 21.11
C ALA A 226 -26.72 32.01 22.16
N ILE A 227 -26.85 31.39 23.34
CA ILE A 227 -27.55 31.97 24.49
C ILE A 227 -26.53 32.57 25.45
N ILE A 228 -25.46 31.83 25.74
CA ILE A 228 -24.36 32.26 26.62
C ILE A 228 -23.04 32.02 25.90
N PRO A 229 -22.23 33.07 25.63
CA PRO A 229 -20.91 32.90 25.04
C PRO A 229 -20.07 31.89 25.84
N GLY A 230 -19.54 30.87 25.15
CA GLY A 230 -18.71 29.82 25.76
C GLY A 230 -19.46 28.63 26.36
N ALA A 231 -20.79 28.66 26.48
CA ALA A 231 -21.54 27.52 27.01
C ALA A 231 -21.44 26.26 26.13
N GLY A 232 -21.35 26.43 24.80
CA GLY A 232 -21.08 25.33 23.87
C GLY A 232 -19.71 24.68 24.08
N HIS A 233 -18.67 25.49 24.36
CA HIS A 233 -17.35 24.97 24.71
C HIS A 233 -17.35 24.28 26.08
N TRP A 234 -18.15 24.77 27.03
CA TRP A 234 -18.34 24.11 28.32
C TRP A 234 -19.00 22.74 28.16
N TYR A 235 -20.03 22.63 27.32
CA TYR A 235 -20.66 21.35 26.96
C TYR A 235 -19.65 20.35 26.37
N LEU A 236 -18.64 20.85 25.64
CA LEU A 236 -17.53 20.05 25.13
C LEU A 236 -16.44 19.73 26.15
N GLU A 237 -16.62 20.08 27.44
CA GLU A 237 -15.62 19.93 28.50
C GLU A 237 -14.33 20.71 28.22
N ARG A 238 -14.45 21.89 27.60
CA ARG A 238 -13.34 22.78 27.26
C ARG A 238 -13.44 24.08 28.08
N PRO A 239 -13.15 24.04 29.38
CA PRO A 239 -13.39 25.19 30.28
C PRO A 239 -12.52 26.40 29.93
N ARG A 240 -11.32 26.20 29.39
CA ARG A 240 -10.43 27.29 28.96
C ARG A 240 -11.03 28.07 27.79
N ASP A 241 -11.58 27.35 26.80
CA ASP A 241 -12.21 27.95 25.64
C ASP A 241 -13.54 28.63 26.03
N ALA A 242 -14.30 28.00 26.93
CA ALA A 242 -15.52 28.57 27.48
C ALA A 242 -15.26 29.91 28.21
N ALA A 243 -14.24 29.94 29.08
CA ALA A 243 -13.85 31.14 29.81
C ALA A 243 -13.36 32.24 28.85
N PHE A 244 -12.54 31.89 27.86
CA PHE A 244 -12.08 32.83 26.85
C PHE A 244 -13.24 33.46 26.09
N ALA A 245 -14.18 32.65 25.59
CA ALA A 245 -15.36 33.15 24.88
C ALA A 245 -16.23 34.04 25.75
N LEU A 246 -16.49 33.66 27.00
CA LEU A 246 -17.28 34.47 27.93
C LEU A 246 -16.61 35.83 28.20
N LEU A 247 -15.30 35.82 28.50
CA LEU A 247 -14.55 37.03 28.79
C LEU A 247 -14.41 37.94 27.58
N SER A 248 -14.10 37.39 26.40
CA SER A 248 -13.88 38.20 25.20
C SER A 248 -15.17 38.91 24.76
N ASN A 249 -16.28 38.17 24.69
CA ASN A 249 -17.58 38.75 24.31
C ASN A 249 -18.05 39.73 25.39
N GLY A 250 -17.89 39.38 26.67
CA GLY A 250 -18.23 40.29 27.77
C GLY A 250 -17.47 41.62 27.72
N LEU A 251 -16.16 41.58 27.46
CA LEU A 251 -15.34 42.80 27.34
C LEU A 251 -15.72 43.64 26.12
N LEU A 252 -15.99 43.01 24.97
CA LEU A 252 -16.40 43.71 23.76
C LEU A 252 -17.80 44.33 23.90
N LEU A 253 -18.74 43.64 24.52
CA LEU A 253 -20.06 44.17 24.90
C LEU A 253 -19.94 45.38 25.83
N LEU A 254 -19.15 45.26 26.90
CA LEU A 254 -18.91 46.37 27.84
C LEU A 254 -18.26 47.57 27.14
N GLY A 255 -17.23 47.36 26.31
CA GLY A 255 -16.58 48.42 25.55
C GLY A 255 -17.53 49.10 24.55
N THR A 256 -18.39 48.31 23.90
CA THR A 256 -19.43 48.82 22.99
C THR A 256 -20.43 49.69 23.75
N GLN A 257 -20.96 49.21 24.88
CA GLN A 257 -21.88 49.96 25.74
C GLN A 257 -21.25 51.27 26.20
N GLN A 258 -20.02 51.21 26.71
CA GLN A 258 -19.31 52.40 27.21
C GLN A 258 -19.06 53.45 26.12
N ALA A 259 -18.76 53.02 24.88
CA ALA A 259 -18.58 53.93 23.75
C ALA A 259 -19.87 54.71 23.42
N PHE A 260 -21.04 54.04 23.49
CA PHE A 260 -22.32 54.69 23.30
C PHE A 260 -22.69 55.62 24.47
N GLU A 261 -22.44 55.21 25.72
CA GLU A 261 -22.64 56.05 26.91
C GLU A 261 -21.81 57.35 26.85
N GLN A 262 -20.58 57.27 26.34
CA GLN A 262 -19.70 58.43 26.13
C GLN A 262 -20.02 59.24 24.86
N ARG A 263 -21.09 58.89 24.12
CA ARG A 263 -21.50 59.52 22.86
C ARG A 263 -20.45 59.46 21.74
N ILE A 264 -19.56 58.47 21.76
CA ILE A 264 -18.57 58.20 20.70
C ILE A 264 -19.17 57.16 19.72
N SER A 265 -20.22 57.56 19.01
CA SER A 265 -21.05 56.62 18.20
C SER A 265 -20.26 55.87 17.13
N GLY A 266 -19.25 56.51 16.52
CA GLY A 266 -18.40 55.85 15.51
C GLY A 266 -17.64 54.65 16.07
N LEU A 267 -17.09 54.79 17.29
CA LEU A 267 -16.41 53.69 17.99
C LEU A 267 -17.41 52.61 18.42
N GLY A 268 -18.58 53.02 18.95
CA GLY A 268 -19.64 52.08 19.35
C GLY A 268 -20.11 51.20 18.19
N VAL A 269 -20.36 51.79 17.01
CA VAL A 269 -20.75 51.04 15.80
C VAL A 269 -19.62 50.11 15.34
N ALA A 270 -18.37 50.59 15.34
CA ALA A 270 -17.22 49.77 14.95
C ALA A 270 -17.04 48.55 15.88
N LEU A 271 -17.12 48.75 17.20
CA LEU A 271 -17.03 47.66 18.18
C LEU A 271 -18.22 46.68 18.08
N ALA A 272 -19.43 47.18 17.85
CA ALA A 272 -20.61 46.32 17.67
C ALA A 272 -20.47 45.40 16.45
N ILE A 273 -19.93 45.89 15.32
CA ILE A 273 -19.67 45.07 14.13
C ILE A 273 -18.60 44.00 14.43
N ILE A 274 -17.52 44.39 15.12
CA ILE A 274 -16.48 43.46 15.55
C ILE A 274 -17.06 42.37 16.45
N GLU A 275 -17.87 42.77 17.44
CA GLU A 275 -18.50 41.85 18.38
C GLU A 275 -19.46 40.89 17.68
N LEU A 276 -20.28 41.35 16.74
CA LEU A 276 -21.15 40.47 15.95
C LEU A 276 -20.37 39.39 15.20
N GLY A 277 -19.23 39.76 14.59
CA GLY A 277 -18.34 38.82 13.93
C GLY A 277 -17.68 37.85 14.91
N TRP A 278 -17.18 38.37 16.03
CA TRP A 278 -16.51 37.59 17.06
C TRP A 278 -17.45 36.58 17.72
N TYR A 279 -18.63 37.04 18.13
CA TYR A 279 -19.71 36.24 18.70
C TYR A 279 -20.11 35.10 17.77
N SER A 280 -20.40 35.40 16.50
CA SER A 280 -20.73 34.40 15.48
C SER A 280 -19.60 33.36 15.33
N GLY A 281 -18.35 33.81 15.37
CA GLY A 281 -17.17 32.95 15.37
C GLY A 281 -17.11 32.00 16.56
N THR A 282 -17.47 32.46 17.77
CA THR A 282 -17.50 31.59 18.95
C THR A 282 -18.60 30.51 18.86
N VAL A 283 -19.78 30.84 18.32
CA VAL A 283 -20.85 29.87 18.07
C VAL A 283 -20.41 28.82 17.04
N PHE A 284 -19.85 29.26 15.91
CA PHE A 284 -19.33 28.35 14.88
C PHE A 284 -18.18 27.47 15.42
N SER A 285 -17.33 28.03 16.27
CA SER A 285 -16.26 27.28 16.95
C SER A 285 -16.82 26.14 17.80
N ALA A 286 -17.86 26.38 18.60
CA ALA A 286 -18.49 25.33 19.40
C ALA A 286 -19.04 24.18 18.53
N VAL A 287 -19.75 24.51 17.44
CA VAL A 287 -20.31 23.52 16.50
C VAL A 287 -19.19 22.70 15.83
N SER A 288 -18.19 23.38 15.26
CA SER A 288 -17.09 22.71 14.55
C SER A 288 -16.23 21.83 15.46
N LEU A 289 -15.96 22.26 16.69
CA LEU A 289 -15.28 21.45 17.70
C LEU A 289 -16.10 20.23 18.11
N THR A 290 -17.42 20.32 18.11
CA THR A 290 -18.32 19.17 18.37
C THR A 290 -18.18 18.11 17.28
N HIS A 291 -18.21 18.51 16.00
CA HIS A 291 -17.95 17.59 14.89
C HIS A 291 -16.56 16.96 14.99
N LYS A 292 -15.53 17.75 15.35
CA LYS A 292 -14.17 17.23 15.55
C LYS A 292 -14.11 16.22 16.70
N TYR A 293 -14.76 16.50 17.82
CA TYR A 293 -14.86 15.59 18.96
C TYR A 293 -15.52 14.26 18.55
N ASN A 294 -16.67 14.31 17.86
CA ASN A 294 -17.38 13.12 17.42
C ASN A 294 -16.55 12.27 16.43
N ARG A 295 -15.88 12.92 15.47
CA ARG A 295 -14.99 12.23 14.53
C ARG A 295 -13.81 11.57 15.25
N GLN A 296 -13.17 12.27 16.18
CA GLN A 296 -12.07 11.72 16.96
C GLN A 296 -12.53 10.53 17.81
N LEU A 297 -13.67 10.66 18.49
CA LEU A 297 -14.25 9.59 19.30
C LEU A 297 -14.52 8.33 18.48
N ARG A 298 -15.11 8.49 17.29
CA ARG A 298 -15.33 7.39 16.35
C ARG A 298 -14.01 6.77 15.91
N HIS A 299 -13.06 7.59 15.48
CA HIS A 299 -11.75 7.13 14.99
C HIS A 299 -10.95 6.41 16.08
N ASP A 300 -10.92 6.92 17.32
CA ASP A 300 -10.24 6.28 18.44
C ASP A 300 -10.87 4.93 18.80
N HIS A 301 -12.20 4.82 18.72
CA HIS A 301 -12.92 3.56 18.93
C HIS A 301 -12.62 2.56 17.82
N LEU A 302 -12.67 3.01 16.56
CA LEU A 302 -12.28 2.20 15.40
C LEU A 302 -10.83 1.76 15.45
N ASN A 303 -9.89 2.58 15.89
CA ASN A 303 -8.49 2.20 16.03
C ASN A 303 -8.28 1.12 17.11
N LYS A 304 -8.94 1.27 18.27
CA LYS A 304 -8.86 0.29 19.36
C LYS A 304 -9.36 -1.07 18.92
N ILE A 305 -10.49 -1.11 18.22
CA ILE A 305 -11.08 -2.37 17.74
C ILE A 305 -10.34 -2.85 16.49
N GLY A 306 -9.92 -1.91 15.64
CA GLY A 306 -9.08 -2.13 14.47
C GLY A 306 -7.78 -2.81 14.81
N MET A 307 -7.18 -2.65 15.98
CA MET A 307 -6.03 -3.50 16.33
C MET A 307 -6.35 -5.00 16.38
N PHE A 308 -7.60 -5.37 16.64
CA PHE A 308 -8.12 -6.75 16.65
C PHE A 308 -8.81 -7.15 15.34
N LEU A 309 -9.27 -6.16 14.57
CA LEU A 309 -10.03 -6.30 13.32
C LEU A 309 -9.30 -5.80 12.07
N ASN A 310 -8.08 -5.30 12.22
CA ASN A 310 -7.24 -4.90 11.09
C ASN A 310 -6.83 -6.21 10.42
N PRO A 311 -7.13 -6.39 9.14
CA PRO A 311 -6.79 -7.62 8.46
C PRO A 311 -5.28 -7.82 8.28
N ASP A 312 -4.45 -6.83 8.62
CA ASP A 312 -2.99 -6.99 8.74
C ASP A 312 -2.54 -7.41 10.14
N SER A 313 -3.44 -7.38 11.14
CA SER A 313 -3.19 -7.99 12.44
C SER A 313 -3.24 -9.51 12.29
N GLN A 314 -2.31 -10.21 12.94
CA GLN A 314 -2.26 -11.68 12.98
C GLN A 314 -3.60 -12.30 13.44
N ALA A 315 -4.47 -11.52 14.10
CA ALA A 315 -5.79 -11.91 14.58
C ALA A 315 -6.80 -12.27 13.47
N ILE A 316 -6.62 -11.80 12.22
CA ILE A 316 -7.47 -12.23 11.10
C ILE A 316 -6.92 -13.46 10.39
N GLY A 317 -5.75 -13.99 10.79
CA GLY A 317 -5.07 -15.05 10.03
C GLY A 317 -4.72 -14.60 8.60
N LEU A 318 -4.76 -13.29 8.36
CA LEU A 318 -4.51 -12.61 7.09
C LEU A 318 -3.15 -11.94 7.05
N THR A 319 -2.23 -12.38 7.91
CA THR A 319 -0.87 -12.50 7.41
C THR A 319 -1.02 -13.24 6.08
N MET A 320 -0.77 -12.53 4.99
CA MET A 320 -0.16 -13.11 3.81
C MET A 320 1.19 -13.67 4.30
N ALA A 321 1.15 -14.68 5.16
CA ALA A 321 2.25 -15.55 5.43
C ALA A 321 2.40 -16.25 4.10
N TRP A 322 3.34 -15.72 3.33
CA TRP A 322 3.81 -16.24 2.06
C TRP A 322 4.42 -17.61 2.32
N GLN A 323 3.58 -18.58 2.64
CA GLN A 323 3.94 -19.98 2.76
C GLN A 323 3.36 -20.65 1.52
N TYR A 324 4.28 -20.85 0.58
CA TYR A 324 4.15 -21.63 -0.64
C TYR A 324 3.55 -23.02 -0.39
#